data_AF-A0A966W204-F1
#
_entry.id   AF-A0A966W204-F1
#
_cell.length_a   1.000
_cell.length_b   1.000
_cell.length_c   1.000
_cell.angle_alpha   90.00
_cell.angle_beta   90.00
_cell.angle_gamma   90.00
#
_symmetry.space_group_name_H-M   'P 1'
#
loop_
_entity.id
_entity.type
_entity.pdbx_description
1 polymer ?
#
loop_
_entity_poly.entity_id
_entity_poly.type
_entity_poly.pdbx_seq_one_letter_code
_entity_poly.pdbx_strand_id
1 'polypeptide(L)' 'HGRDFVTPEDLFDLAEDVVLHRIRVSYEASAAGHTGKQVLEGILSTLG' A
#
# COMPACT_ATOMS: atom_id res chain seq x y z
N HIS A 1 -9.32 7.59 -17.37
CA HIS A 1 -9.51 8.89 -16.70
C HIS A 1 -9.36 10.13 -17.58
N GLY A 2 -8.95 10.08 -18.87
CA GLY A 2 -9.07 11.22 -19.81
C GLY A 2 -8.43 12.56 -19.37
N ARG A 3 -7.60 12.53 -18.33
CA ARG A 3 -6.89 13.65 -17.72
C ARG A 3 -5.41 13.50 -18.03
N ASP A 4 -4.74 14.64 -18.20
CA ASP A 4 -3.30 14.69 -18.47
C ASP A 4 -2.46 14.90 -17.19
N PHE A 5 -3.08 14.74 -16.02
CA PHE A 5 -2.47 14.93 -14.71
C PHE A 5 -2.93 13.83 -13.73
N VAL A 6 -2.09 13.60 -12.72
CA VAL A 6 -2.32 12.62 -11.64
C VAL A 6 -2.91 13.33 -10.43
N THR A 7 -3.90 12.73 -9.79
CA THR A 7 -4.38 13.14 -8.46
C THR A 7 -3.99 12.12 -7.39
N PRO A 8 -3.99 12.49 -6.10
CA PRO A 8 -3.70 11.54 -5.03
C PRO A 8 -4.56 10.28 -5.08
N GLU A 9 -5.84 10.38 -5.47
CA GLU A 9 -6.74 9.23 -5.61
C GLU A 9 -6.21 8.19 -6.60
N ASP A 10 -5.59 8.62 -7.70
CA ASP A 10 -5.00 7.72 -8.68
C ASP A 10 -3.86 6.88 -8.06
N LEU A 11 -3.14 7.43 -7.07
CA LEU A 11 -2.12 6.70 -6.32
C LEU A 11 -2.75 5.71 -5.34
N PHE A 12 -3.79 6.11 -4.61
CA PHE A 12 -4.50 5.24 -3.66
C PHE A 12 -5.16 4.05 -4.36
N ASP A 13 -5.78 4.27 -5.52
CA ASP A 13 -6.42 3.22 -6.33
C ASP A 13 -5.41 2.18 -6.82
N LEU A 14 -4.17 2.60 -7.12
CA LEU A 14 -3.10 1.70 -7.58
C LEU A 14 -2.25 1.11 -6.44
N ALA A 15 -2.40 1.62 -5.22
CA ALA A 15 -1.51 1.28 -4.12
C ALA A 15 -1.59 -0.22 -3.75
N GLU A 16 -2.80 -0.79 -3.66
CA GLU A 16 -2.96 -2.20 -3.30
C GLU A 16 -2.34 -3.12 -4.37
N ASP A 17 -2.64 -2.89 -5.64
CA ASP A 17 -2.15 -3.76 -6.72
C ASP A 17 -0.63 -3.63 -6.93
N VAL A 18 -0.05 -2.43 -6.86
CA VAL A 18 1.36 -2.18 -7.23
C VAL A 18 2.30 -2.23 -6.03
N VAL A 19 1.89 -1.76 -4.87
CA VAL A 19 2.79 -1.65 -3.71
C VAL A 19 2.80 -2.96 -2.93
N LEU A 20 1.68 -3.68 -2.84
CA LEU A 20 1.58 -4.91 -2.05
C LEU A 20 2.55 -5.99 -2.55
N HIS A 21 2.72 -6.13 -3.88
CA HIS A 21 3.68 -7.07 -4.46
C HIS A 21 5.15 -6.67 -4.21
N ARG A 22 5.42 -5.47 -3.68
CA ARG A 22 6.76 -4.96 -3.31
C ARG A 22 7.00 -4.94 -1.80
N ILE A 23 5.98 -5.21 -0.99
CA ILE A 23 6.13 -5.24 0.47
C ILE A 23 6.54 -6.65 0.89
N ARG A 24 7.70 -6.74 1.55
CA ARG A 24 8.15 -7.95 2.23
C ARG A 24 8.13 -7.74 3.74
N VAL A 25 7.27 -8.49 4.41
CA VAL A 25 7.22 -8.52 5.88
C VAL A 25 8.43 -9.29 6.41
N SER A 26 9.00 -8.84 7.52
CA SER A 26 10.09 -9.60 8.19
C SER A 26 9.58 -10.95 8.69
N TYR A 27 10.51 -11.87 8.98
CA TYR A 27 10.14 -13.18 9.49
C TYR A 27 9.38 -13.07 10.83
N GLU A 28 9.87 -12.24 11.74
CA GLU A 28 9.30 -12.02 13.07
C GLU A 28 7.90 -11.43 12.97
N ALA A 29 7.73 -10.43 12.09
CA ALA A 29 6.43 -9.80 11.89
C ALA A 29 5.42 -10.75 11.23
N SER A 30 5.87 -11.55 10.25
CA SER A 30 5.02 -12.57 9.64
C SER A 30 4.63 -13.66 10.64
N ALA A 31 5.56 -14.10 11.50
CA ALA A 31 5.29 -15.05 12.57
C ALA A 31 4.30 -14.51 13.62
N ALA A 32 4.30 -13.20 13.85
CA ALA A 32 3.31 -12.50 14.68
C ALA A 32 1.96 -12.25 13.98
N GLY A 33 1.79 -12.71 12.73
CA GLY A 33 0.54 -12.58 11.96
C GLY A 33 0.38 -11.26 11.21
N HIS A 34 1.43 -10.43 11.12
CA HIS A 34 1.38 -9.22 10.31
C HIS A 34 1.40 -9.56 8.81
N THR A 35 0.58 -8.83 8.06
CA THR A 35 0.44 -8.97 6.61
C THR A 35 0.95 -7.72 5.88
N GLY A 36 1.39 -7.88 4.63
CA GLY A 36 1.79 -6.76 3.79
C GLY A 36 0.65 -5.75 3.59
N LYS A 37 -0.60 -6.22 3.60
CA LYS A 37 -1.81 -5.39 3.49
C LYS A 37 -1.94 -4.45 4.69
N GLN A 38 -1.80 -4.97 5.91
CA GLN A 38 -1.84 -4.15 7.13
C GLN A 38 -0.72 -3.09 7.15
N VAL A 39 0.46 -3.43 6.64
CA VAL A 39 1.57 -2.47 6.51
C VAL A 39 1.22 -1.38 5.51
N LEU A 40 0.68 -1.75 4.34
CA LEU A 40 0.25 -0.80 3.32
C LEU A 40 -0.85 0.13 3.84
N GLU A 41 -1.89 -0.41 4.47
CA GLU A 41 -2.97 0.36 5.09
C GLU A 41 -2.42 1.37 6.12
N GLY A 42 -1.46 0.94 6.95
CA GLY A 42 -0.78 1.81 7.90
C GLY A 42 -0.07 2.98 7.21
N ILE A 43 0.69 2.72 6.15
CA ILE A 43 1.37 3.78 5.37
C ILE A 43 0.36 4.75 4.77
N LEU A 44 -0.66 4.24 4.08
CA LEU A 44 -1.69 5.05 3.43
C LEU A 44 -2.48 5.90 4.43
N SER A 45 -2.74 5.38 5.64
CA SER A 45 -3.46 6.12 6.68
C SER A 45 -2.70 7.36 7.19
N THR A 46 -1.38 7.43 6.99
CA THR A 46 -0.56 8.59 7.38
C THR A 46 -0.47 9.68 6.30
N LEU A 47 -0.96 9.39 5.09
CA LEU A 47 -0.89 10.30 3.93
C LEU A 47 -2.17 11.13 3.73
N GLY A 48 -3.21 10.90 4.54
CA GLY A 48 -4.44 11.71 4.61
C GLY A 48 -4.45 12.63 5.81
#